data_AF-A0AAD5SGF3-F1
#
_entry.id   AF-A0AAD5SGF3-F1
#
_cell.length_a   1.000
_cell.length_b   1.000
_cell.length_c   1.000
_cell.angle_alpha   90.00
_cell.angle_beta   90.00
_cell.angle_gamma   90.00
#
_symmetry.space_group_name_H-M   'P 1'
#
loop_
_entity.id
_entity.type
_entity.pdbx_description
1 polymer ?
#
loop_
_entity_poly.entity_id
_entity_poly.type
_entity_poly.pdbx_seq_one_letter_code
_entity_poly.pdbx_strand_id
1 'polypeptide(L)'
;MVRVPSASRPSEDRRPGPRRSWRQIPRDFWAKFAIGWSGAQFLILACVEVGLAVKHYQYTQDLINLGVSRGERNNATALTLYHGLVVASQAFQLFLCFDAVVHSSMIQLGSTTAFNTALFGYSIIQYTQANSILSVQNQARASEASIGVHPTATLEMVVIAFSAIFTLGWFVITQRLYRVFGWSVFKELGADIGVKRRLKLYHIYLMLLKLDVFFFMGFDLQFLVLVLIGKDKEAIITHTAIAIPVTIGMLVVAYLAIRRESSILMSITLIAFSGGIGYLISKLVDVITNTTPKYEGSKKSLTFFEVITLALSIATFVVAILNFRNFGKGLKEQLSRSRNPNMELDDFNRGNGKDTRWPLD
;
A
#
# COMPACT_ATOMS: atom_id res chain seq x y z
N MET A 1 -19.78 -59.36 40.75
CA MET A 1 -20.40 -58.12 41.24
C MET A 1 -19.63 -56.92 40.72
N VAL A 2 -20.37 -55.93 40.27
CA VAL A 2 -19.97 -54.79 39.44
C VAL A 2 -19.04 -53.82 40.20
N ARG A 3 -18.01 -53.31 39.51
CA ARG A 3 -17.10 -52.24 39.95
C ARG A 3 -17.87 -50.91 39.93
N VAL A 4 -17.85 -50.16 41.04
CA VAL A 4 -18.27 -48.75 41.07
C VAL A 4 -17.02 -47.89 41.26
N PRO A 5 -16.61 -47.08 40.27
CA PRO A 5 -15.54 -46.10 40.45
C PRO A 5 -16.05 -44.87 41.19
N SER A 6 -15.24 -44.36 42.12
CA SER A 6 -15.49 -43.12 42.86
C SER A 6 -15.62 -41.92 41.91
N ALA A 7 -16.67 -41.13 42.10
CA ALA A 7 -16.99 -39.94 41.34
C ALA A 7 -15.81 -38.96 41.27
N SER A 8 -15.43 -38.58 40.05
CA SER A 8 -14.56 -37.46 39.75
C SER A 8 -15.22 -36.15 40.20
N ARG A 9 -14.47 -35.30 40.90
CA ARG A 9 -14.89 -33.94 41.25
C ARG A 9 -15.14 -33.13 39.96
N PRO A 10 -16.16 -32.25 39.91
CA PRO A 10 -16.37 -31.40 38.75
C PRO A 10 -15.19 -30.44 38.61
N SER A 11 -14.66 -30.36 37.39
CA SER A 11 -13.64 -29.40 36.98
C SER A 11 -14.10 -27.97 37.30
N GLU A 12 -13.32 -27.26 38.12
CA GLU A 12 -13.44 -25.82 38.29
C GLU A 12 -13.49 -25.12 36.93
N ASP A 13 -14.51 -24.29 36.79
CA ASP A 13 -14.80 -23.42 35.66
C ASP A 13 -13.67 -22.39 35.49
N ARG A 14 -12.56 -22.80 34.87
CA ARG A 14 -11.43 -21.92 34.55
C ARG A 14 -11.79 -21.07 33.36
N ARG A 15 -12.25 -19.86 33.68
CA ARG A 15 -12.55 -18.79 32.71
C ARG A 15 -11.44 -18.71 31.64
N PRO A 16 -11.80 -18.66 30.34
CA PRO A 16 -10.82 -18.49 29.28
C PRO A 16 -10.02 -17.21 29.53
N GLY A 17 -8.69 -17.30 29.42
CA GLY A 17 -7.80 -16.14 29.48
C GLY A 17 -8.26 -15.06 28.50
N PRO A 18 -7.96 -13.78 28.79
CA PRO A 18 -8.53 -12.67 28.03
C PRO A 18 -8.20 -12.84 26.54
N ARG A 19 -9.25 -13.02 25.73
CA ARG A 19 -9.17 -12.96 24.27
C ARG A 19 -8.41 -11.67 23.92
N ARG A 20 -7.34 -11.77 23.12
CA ARG A 20 -6.68 -10.59 22.52
C ARG A 20 -7.72 -9.88 21.67
N SER A 21 -8.44 -8.95 22.29
CA SER A 21 -9.41 -8.10 21.61
C SER A 21 -8.62 -7.09 20.80
N TRP A 22 -9.20 -6.66 19.68
CA TRP A 22 -8.72 -5.67 18.72
C TRP A 22 -8.44 -4.27 19.31
N ARG A 23 -8.28 -4.13 20.64
CA ARG A 23 -8.23 -2.89 21.42
C ARG A 23 -6.95 -2.68 22.22
N GLN A 24 -5.80 -3.11 21.73
CA GLN A 24 -4.52 -2.72 22.32
C GLN A 24 -3.72 -1.89 21.32
N ILE A 25 -4.21 -0.67 21.04
CA ILE A 25 -3.30 0.39 20.60
C ILE A 25 -2.19 0.43 21.66
N PRO A 26 -0.90 0.35 21.26
CA PRO A 26 0.19 0.45 22.22
C PRO A 26 -0.06 1.66 23.12
N ARG A 27 -0.04 1.48 24.45
CA ARG A 27 -0.24 2.59 25.39
C ARG A 27 0.83 3.68 25.26
N ASP A 28 1.86 3.41 24.46
CA ASP A 28 2.95 4.31 24.14
C ASP A 28 2.47 5.64 23.55
N PHE A 29 2.95 6.72 24.16
CA PHE A 29 2.70 8.08 23.74
C PHE A 29 3.03 8.29 22.25
N TRP A 30 4.16 7.75 21.79
CA TRP A 30 4.60 7.89 20.40
C TRP A 30 3.68 7.21 19.39
N ALA A 31 3.01 6.11 19.75
CA ALA A 31 2.07 5.44 18.86
C ALA A 31 0.80 6.29 18.65
N LYS A 32 0.29 6.91 19.72
CA LYS A 32 -0.82 7.88 19.63
C LYS A 32 -0.40 9.14 18.85
N PHE A 33 0.81 9.62 19.10
CA PHE A 33 1.37 10.76 18.37
C PHE A 33 1.50 10.47 16.88
N ALA A 34 1.93 9.27 16.48
CA ALA A 34 2.01 8.87 15.07
C ALA A 34 0.64 8.88 14.38
N ILE A 35 -0.41 8.36 15.02
CA ILE A 35 -1.78 8.42 14.49
C ILE A 35 -2.25 9.87 14.37
N GLY A 36 -2.00 10.70 15.39
CA GLY A 36 -2.32 12.12 15.36
C GLY A 36 -1.58 12.88 14.24
N TRP A 37 -0.29 12.59 14.06
CA TRP A 37 0.54 13.15 12.98
C TRP A 37 0.02 12.76 11.60
N SER A 38 -0.30 11.48 11.40
CA SER A 38 -0.88 10.97 10.15
C SER A 38 -2.27 11.57 9.88
N GLY A 39 -3.09 11.73 10.92
CA GLY A 39 -4.41 12.34 10.80
C GLY A 39 -4.32 13.83 10.44
N ALA A 40 -3.43 14.58 11.09
CA ALA A 40 -3.16 15.97 10.76
C ALA A 40 -2.63 16.12 9.32
N GLN A 41 -1.71 15.25 8.91
CA GLN A 41 -1.22 15.20 7.53
C GLN A 41 -2.36 14.98 6.54
N PHE A 42 -3.19 13.95 6.76
CA PHE A 42 -4.31 13.64 5.89
C PHE A 42 -5.26 14.84 5.76
N LEU A 43 -5.67 15.44 6.88
CA LEU A 43 -6.59 16.58 6.86
C LEU A 43 -5.99 17.78 6.13
N ILE A 44 -4.76 18.18 6.46
CA ILE A 44 -4.14 19.37 5.87
C ILE A 44 -3.90 19.16 4.38
N LEU A 45 -3.23 18.07 3.99
CA LEU A 45 -2.90 17.84 2.58
C LEU A 45 -4.14 17.52 1.75
N ALA A 46 -5.09 16.72 2.24
CA ALA A 46 -6.31 16.44 1.48
C ALA A 46 -7.15 17.71 1.27
N CYS A 47 -7.27 18.59 2.27
CA CYS A 47 -8.00 19.85 2.11
C CYS A 47 -7.34 20.76 1.05
N VAL A 48 -6.02 20.90 1.08
CA VAL A 48 -5.30 21.73 0.10
C VAL A 48 -5.40 21.12 -1.31
N GLU A 49 -5.25 19.79 -1.44
CA GLU A 49 -5.35 19.07 -2.71
C GLU A 49 -6.75 19.13 -3.32
N VAL A 50 -7.81 19.04 -2.50
CA VAL A 50 -9.19 19.23 -2.99
C VAL A 50 -9.40 20.67 -3.48
N GLY A 51 -8.87 21.67 -2.76
CA GLY A 51 -8.89 23.06 -3.20
C GLY A 51 -8.15 23.26 -4.54
N LEU A 52 -6.98 22.63 -4.69
CA LEU A 52 -6.21 22.61 -5.93
C LEU A 52 -6.99 21.95 -7.08
N ALA A 53 -7.64 20.82 -6.84
CA ALA A 53 -8.45 20.12 -7.84
C ALA A 53 -9.60 20.99 -8.34
N VAL A 54 -10.29 21.72 -7.44
CA VAL A 54 -11.36 22.65 -7.83
C VAL A 54 -10.82 23.81 -8.67
N LYS A 55 -9.67 24.39 -8.28
CA LYS A 55 -9.03 25.47 -9.04
C LYS A 55 -8.53 25.00 -10.41
N HIS A 56 -7.94 23.81 -10.50
CA HIS A 56 -7.53 23.19 -11.76
C HIS A 56 -8.72 22.87 -12.66
N TYR A 57 -9.83 22.43 -12.08
CA TYR A 57 -11.05 22.19 -12.84
C TYR A 57 -11.60 23.49 -13.45
N GLN A 58 -11.67 24.58 -12.66
CA GLN A 58 -12.07 25.90 -13.16
C GLN A 58 -11.15 26.38 -14.28
N TYR A 59 -9.83 26.30 -14.05
CA TYR A 59 -8.83 26.66 -15.05
C TYR A 59 -8.97 25.85 -16.35
N THR A 60 -9.26 24.55 -16.23
CA THR A 60 -9.50 23.68 -17.40
C THR A 60 -10.73 24.15 -18.20
N GLN A 61 -11.80 24.60 -17.53
CA GLN A 61 -12.98 25.17 -18.21
C GLN A 61 -12.65 26.48 -18.93
N ASP A 62 -11.87 27.35 -18.31
CA ASP A 62 -11.43 28.60 -18.94
C ASP A 62 -10.60 28.33 -20.21
N LEU A 63 -9.69 27.34 -20.16
CA LEU A 63 -8.92 26.89 -21.33
C LEU A 63 -9.81 26.28 -22.43
N ILE A 64 -10.89 25.60 -22.07
CA ILE A 64 -11.87 25.08 -23.04
C ILE A 64 -12.58 26.23 -23.74
N ASN A 65 -12.98 27.26 -22.99
CA ASN A 65 -13.64 28.45 -23.53
C ASN A 65 -12.72 29.26 -24.46
N LEU A 66 -11.42 29.28 -24.17
CA LEU A 66 -10.39 29.89 -25.04
C LEU A 66 -10.12 29.15 -26.35
N GLY A 67 -10.71 27.96 -26.55
CA GLY A 67 -10.51 27.18 -27.79
C GLY A 67 -9.12 26.55 -27.92
N VAL A 68 -8.48 26.24 -26.78
CA VAL A 68 -7.14 25.63 -26.72
C VAL A 68 -7.15 24.22 -27.35
N SER A 69 -5.98 23.76 -27.83
CA SER A 69 -5.86 22.49 -28.56
C SER A 69 -6.40 21.30 -27.76
N ARG A 70 -6.80 20.22 -28.46
CA ARG A 70 -7.33 19.01 -27.81
C ARG A 70 -6.29 18.37 -26.87
N GLY A 71 -5.00 18.41 -27.21
CA GLY A 71 -3.92 17.86 -26.38
C GLY A 71 -3.75 18.58 -25.04
N GLU A 72 -3.73 19.91 -25.06
CA GLU A 72 -3.57 20.72 -23.84
C GLU A 72 -4.80 20.60 -22.91
N ARG A 73 -6.01 20.55 -23.46
CA ARG A 73 -7.25 20.31 -22.68
C ARG A 73 -7.24 18.95 -21.99
N ASN A 74 -6.78 17.94 -22.71
CA ASN A 74 -6.63 16.57 -22.22
C ASN A 74 -5.62 16.51 -21.06
N ASN A 75 -4.49 17.22 -21.19
CA ASN A 75 -3.46 17.31 -20.16
C ASN A 75 -3.98 17.99 -18.87
N ALA A 76 -4.69 19.11 -19.00
CA ALA A 76 -5.29 19.81 -17.87
C ALA A 76 -6.34 18.95 -17.13
N THR A 77 -7.13 18.18 -17.89
CA THR A 77 -8.11 17.24 -17.34
C THR A 77 -7.43 16.09 -16.57
N ALA A 78 -6.34 15.53 -17.11
CA ALA A 78 -5.59 14.46 -16.45
C ALA A 78 -4.99 14.93 -15.12
N LEU A 79 -4.44 16.13 -15.08
CA LEU A 79 -3.84 16.71 -13.88
C LEU A 79 -4.86 16.89 -12.76
N THR A 80 -6.08 17.32 -13.08
CA THR A 80 -7.21 17.41 -12.12
C THR A 80 -7.48 16.07 -11.44
N LEU A 81 -7.44 14.97 -12.21
CA LEU A 81 -7.66 13.62 -11.71
C LEU A 81 -6.46 13.11 -10.88
N TYR A 82 -5.24 13.55 -11.19
CA TYR A 82 -4.04 13.23 -10.42
C TYR A 82 -4.07 13.83 -9.01
N HIS A 83 -4.63 15.03 -8.81
CA HIS A 83 -4.91 15.55 -7.47
C HIS A 83 -5.84 14.62 -6.67
N GLY A 84 -6.86 14.05 -7.31
CA GLY A 84 -7.74 13.04 -6.70
C GLY A 84 -6.98 11.78 -6.26
N LEU A 85 -6.00 11.34 -7.07
CA LEU A 85 -5.13 10.22 -6.72
C LEU A 85 -4.20 10.54 -5.54
N VAL A 86 -3.71 11.77 -5.41
CA VAL A 86 -2.94 12.21 -4.23
C VAL A 86 -3.81 12.19 -2.98
N VAL A 87 -5.06 12.67 -3.05
CA VAL A 87 -6.01 12.58 -1.92
C VAL A 87 -6.24 11.12 -1.50
N ALA A 88 -6.46 10.22 -2.47
CA ALA A 88 -6.58 8.79 -2.20
C ALA A 88 -5.30 8.20 -1.58
N SER A 89 -4.13 8.67 -2.02
CA SER A 89 -2.84 8.28 -1.45
C SER A 89 -2.71 8.71 0.02
N GLN A 90 -3.14 9.93 0.38
CA GLN A 90 -3.11 10.38 1.78
C GLN A 90 -4.03 9.54 2.67
N ALA A 91 -5.21 9.16 2.17
CA ALA A 91 -6.09 8.25 2.89
C ALA A 91 -5.46 6.86 3.08
N PHE A 92 -4.80 6.33 2.05
CA PHE A 92 -4.08 5.07 2.11
C PHE A 92 -2.89 5.13 3.07
N GLN A 93 -2.15 6.24 3.11
CA GLN A 93 -1.07 6.47 4.07
C GLN A 93 -1.59 6.42 5.52
N LEU A 94 -2.72 7.07 5.79
CA LEU A 94 -3.38 7.02 7.11
C LEU A 94 -3.78 5.60 7.49
N PHE A 95 -4.33 4.84 6.53
CA PHE A 95 -4.64 3.42 6.71
C PHE A 95 -3.38 2.60 7.05
N LEU A 96 -2.28 2.79 6.32
CA LEU A 96 -1.01 2.11 6.60
C LEU A 96 -0.45 2.47 7.97
N CYS A 97 -0.55 3.74 8.40
CA CYS A 97 -0.13 4.16 9.73
C CYS A 97 -0.96 3.45 10.81
N PHE A 98 -2.28 3.45 10.67
CA PHE A 98 -3.16 2.79 11.63
C PHE A 98 -2.86 1.30 11.72
N ASP A 99 -2.71 0.63 10.58
CA ASP A 99 -2.33 -0.78 10.49
C ASP A 99 -0.97 -1.05 11.15
N ALA A 100 0.04 -0.20 10.90
CA ALA A 100 1.38 -0.27 11.49
C ALA A 100 1.35 -0.19 13.01
N VAL A 101 0.53 0.72 13.56
CA VAL A 101 0.41 0.93 15.02
C VAL A 101 -0.36 -0.21 15.67
N VAL A 102 -1.47 -0.65 15.07
CA VAL A 102 -2.30 -1.75 15.61
C VAL A 102 -1.51 -3.05 15.66
N HIS A 103 -0.75 -3.36 14.61
CA HIS A 103 0.05 -4.59 14.55
C HIS A 103 1.45 -4.43 15.14
N SER A 104 1.81 -3.25 15.66
CA SER A 104 3.17 -2.92 16.14
C SER A 104 4.27 -3.35 15.17
N SER A 105 4.03 -3.14 13.88
CA SER A 105 4.86 -3.69 12.80
C SER A 105 5.90 -2.68 12.34
N MET A 106 7.17 -2.98 12.61
CA MET A 106 8.31 -2.18 12.14
C MET A 106 8.39 -2.11 10.61
N ILE A 107 7.98 -3.18 9.93
CA ILE A 107 8.00 -3.24 8.46
C ILE A 107 6.97 -2.27 7.88
N GLN A 108 5.74 -2.27 8.43
CA GLN A 108 4.67 -1.38 7.99
C GLN A 108 5.03 0.09 8.24
N LEU A 109 5.66 0.38 9.38
CA LEU A 109 6.12 1.73 9.71
C LEU A 109 7.22 2.23 8.75
N GLY A 110 8.21 1.38 8.45
CA GLY A 110 9.27 1.70 7.48
C GLY A 110 8.69 2.00 6.10
N SER A 111 7.75 1.18 5.63
CA SER A 111 7.06 1.42 4.37
C SER A 111 6.13 2.63 4.39
N THR A 112 5.49 2.95 5.51
CA THR A 112 4.72 4.20 5.65
C THR A 112 5.63 5.40 5.44
N THR A 113 6.86 5.36 5.96
CA THR A 113 7.86 6.42 5.76
C THR A 113 8.29 6.50 4.30
N ALA A 114 8.61 5.36 3.68
CA ALA A 114 8.99 5.31 2.27
C ALA A 114 7.87 5.82 1.35
N PHE A 115 6.62 5.50 1.67
CA PHE A 115 5.44 5.98 0.95
C PHE A 115 5.28 7.50 1.06
N ASN A 116 5.51 8.07 2.24
CA ASN A 116 5.53 9.52 2.43
C ASN A 116 6.64 10.20 1.61
N THR A 117 7.84 9.62 1.56
CA THR A 117 8.93 10.12 0.71
C THR A 117 8.55 10.09 -0.78
N ALA A 118 7.85 9.04 -1.22
CA ALA A 118 7.34 8.96 -2.60
C ALA A 118 6.29 10.04 -2.88
N LEU A 119 5.37 10.32 -1.94
CA LEU A 119 4.39 11.39 -2.07
C LEU A 119 5.02 12.78 -2.10
N PHE A 120 6.08 13.01 -1.34
CA PHE A 120 6.88 14.23 -1.44
C PHE A 120 7.49 14.38 -2.83
N GLY A 121 8.15 13.34 -3.36
CA GLY A 121 8.66 13.36 -4.73
C GLY A 121 7.57 13.60 -5.77
N TYR A 122 6.40 12.99 -5.59
CA TYR A 122 5.25 13.18 -6.48
C TYR A 122 4.77 14.65 -6.50
N SER A 123 4.71 15.32 -5.34
CA SER A 123 4.29 16.73 -5.26
C SER A 123 5.19 17.68 -6.06
N ILE A 124 6.51 17.41 -6.08
CA ILE A 124 7.46 18.18 -6.89
C ILE A 124 7.20 17.96 -8.37
N ILE A 125 7.00 16.70 -8.78
CA ILE A 125 6.76 16.34 -10.18
C ILE A 125 5.45 16.95 -10.67
N GLN A 126 4.40 16.90 -9.85
CA GLN A 126 3.11 17.50 -10.15
C GLN A 126 3.23 19.02 -10.39
N TYR A 127 4.02 19.72 -9.57
CA TYR A 127 4.31 21.14 -9.81
C TYR A 127 5.03 21.38 -11.14
N THR A 128 6.05 20.58 -11.46
CA THR A 128 6.75 20.72 -12.75
C THR A 128 5.87 20.37 -13.96
N GLN A 129 4.82 19.59 -13.74
CA GLN A 129 3.84 19.22 -14.75
C GLN A 129 2.80 20.33 -14.95
N ALA A 130 2.29 20.91 -13.87
CA ALA A 130 1.33 22.01 -13.90
C ALA A 130 1.88 23.25 -14.63
N ASN A 131 3.17 23.53 -14.46
CA ASN A 131 3.86 24.60 -15.19
C ASN A 131 3.99 24.34 -16.72
N SER A 132 3.82 23.11 -17.18
CA SER A 132 4.02 22.70 -18.58
C SER A 132 2.71 22.40 -19.33
N ILE A 133 1.56 22.81 -18.80
CA ILE A 133 0.25 22.51 -19.42
C ILE A 133 0.07 23.25 -20.75
N LEU A 134 0.45 24.53 -20.82
CA LEU A 134 0.25 25.38 -22.00
C LEU A 134 1.53 25.52 -22.82
N SER A 135 1.39 25.43 -24.14
CA SER A 135 2.42 25.87 -25.08
C SER A 135 2.67 27.38 -24.98
N VAL A 136 3.89 27.82 -25.29
CA VAL A 136 4.31 29.24 -25.21
C VAL A 136 3.34 30.18 -25.94
N GLN A 137 2.80 29.74 -27.08
CA GLN A 137 1.80 30.50 -27.85
C GLN A 137 0.48 30.67 -27.11
N ASN A 138 -0.02 29.63 -26.46
CA ASN A 138 -1.28 29.70 -25.71
C ASN A 138 -1.10 30.36 -24.33
N GLN A 139 0.12 30.42 -23.78
CA GLN A 139 0.43 31.26 -22.61
C GLN A 139 0.24 32.75 -22.92
N ALA A 140 0.67 33.22 -24.10
CA ALA A 140 0.46 34.60 -24.52
C ALA A 140 -1.04 34.92 -24.67
N ARG A 141 -1.81 34.04 -25.30
CA ARG A 141 -3.28 34.19 -25.44
C ARG A 141 -4.01 34.16 -24.10
N ALA A 142 -3.61 33.27 -23.19
CA ALA A 142 -4.18 33.23 -21.84
C ALA A 142 -3.91 34.54 -21.09
N SER A 143 -2.68 35.07 -21.19
CA SER A 143 -2.30 36.35 -20.60
C SER A 143 -3.12 37.52 -21.18
N GLU A 144 -3.36 37.55 -22.49
CA GLU A 144 -4.23 38.54 -23.14
C GLU A 144 -5.68 38.47 -22.64
N ALA A 145 -6.16 37.26 -22.35
CA ALA A 145 -7.49 37.01 -21.78
C ALA A 145 -7.52 37.17 -20.24
N SER A 146 -6.49 37.73 -19.61
CA SER A 146 -6.35 37.88 -18.15
C SER A 146 -6.39 36.57 -17.35
N ILE A 147 -6.14 35.44 -18.00
CA ILE A 147 -6.02 34.12 -17.39
C ILE A 147 -4.55 33.90 -17.02
N GLY A 148 -4.27 33.71 -15.73
CA GLY A 148 -2.91 33.46 -15.25
C GLY A 148 -2.30 32.21 -15.91
N VAL A 149 -1.01 32.27 -16.25
CA VAL A 149 -0.28 31.17 -16.90
C VAL A 149 -0.16 29.94 -15.98
N HIS A 150 -0.04 30.17 -14.66
CA HIS A 150 -0.05 29.12 -13.65
C HIS A 150 -0.69 29.62 -12.34
N PRO A 151 -2.03 29.73 -12.28
CA PRO A 151 -2.73 30.38 -11.18
C PRO A 151 -2.69 29.57 -9.87
N THR A 152 -2.30 28.29 -9.93
CA THR A 152 -2.24 27.36 -8.79
C THR A 152 -0.86 27.22 -8.16
N ALA A 153 0.17 27.89 -8.71
CA ALA A 153 1.57 27.77 -8.29
C ALA A 153 1.77 27.92 -6.77
N THR A 154 1.11 28.93 -6.17
CA THR A 154 1.23 29.22 -4.74
C THR A 154 0.73 28.07 -3.87
N LEU A 155 -0.41 27.47 -4.24
CA LEU A 155 -1.01 26.37 -3.49
C LEU A 155 -0.18 25.08 -3.63
N GLU A 156 0.38 24.82 -4.81
CA GLU A 156 1.28 23.68 -5.03
C GLU A 156 2.58 23.81 -4.24
N MET A 157 3.17 25.00 -4.16
CA MET A 157 4.33 25.25 -3.30
C MET A 157 4.01 25.00 -1.82
N VAL A 158 2.79 25.36 -1.37
CA VAL A 158 2.30 25.06 -0.03
C VAL A 158 2.21 23.54 0.20
N VAL A 159 1.69 22.77 -0.77
CA VAL A 159 1.68 21.30 -0.70
C VAL A 159 3.09 20.73 -0.57
N ILE A 160 4.03 21.18 -1.39
CA ILE A 160 5.43 20.72 -1.34
C ILE A 160 6.03 21.01 0.04
N ALA A 161 5.83 22.22 0.58
CA ALA A 161 6.34 22.62 1.88
C ALA A 161 5.75 21.76 3.02
N PHE A 162 4.43 21.56 3.05
CA PHE A 162 3.80 20.69 4.06
C PHE A 162 4.24 19.24 3.90
N SER A 163 4.29 18.72 2.67
CA SER A 163 4.73 17.35 2.39
C SER A 163 6.18 17.11 2.86
N ALA A 164 7.08 18.10 2.70
CA ALA A 164 8.43 18.04 3.25
C ALA A 164 8.44 17.97 4.78
N ILE A 165 7.68 18.85 5.46
CA ILE A 165 7.57 18.87 6.93
C ILE A 165 7.05 17.52 7.45
N PHE A 166 5.98 17.00 6.84
CA PHE A 166 5.41 15.72 7.23
C PHE A 166 6.37 14.55 7.01
N THR A 167 7.07 14.53 5.88
CA THR A 167 8.07 13.50 5.56
C THR A 167 9.23 13.52 6.56
N LEU A 168 9.76 14.69 6.92
CA LEU A 168 10.77 14.82 7.97
C LEU A 168 10.26 14.33 9.33
N GLY A 169 9.01 14.68 9.67
CA GLY A 169 8.34 14.17 10.86
C GLY A 169 8.26 12.65 10.89
N TRP A 170 7.94 12.01 9.76
CA TRP A 170 7.91 10.55 9.64
C TRP A 170 9.25 9.90 9.89
N PHE A 171 10.37 10.47 9.43
CA PHE A 171 11.70 9.95 9.76
C PHE A 171 11.93 9.94 11.28
N VAL A 172 11.58 11.01 11.99
CA VAL A 172 11.74 11.11 13.44
C VAL A 172 10.83 10.12 14.17
N ILE A 173 9.54 10.08 13.81
CA ILE A 173 8.54 9.18 14.41
C ILE A 173 8.97 7.72 14.20
N THR A 174 9.39 7.38 12.98
CA THR A 174 9.80 6.01 12.64
C THR A 174 11.03 5.58 13.42
N GLN A 175 12.04 6.44 13.59
CA GLN A 175 13.20 6.13 14.44
C GLN A 175 12.80 5.86 15.89
N ARG A 176 11.87 6.63 16.45
CA ARG A 176 11.39 6.46 17.82
C ARG A 176 10.59 5.17 17.98
N LEU A 177 9.60 4.93 17.13
CA LEU A 177 8.77 3.71 17.15
C LEU A 177 9.58 2.45 16.84
N TYR A 178 10.60 2.53 15.97
CA TYR A 178 11.45 1.38 15.67
C TYR A 178 12.14 0.86 16.93
N ARG A 179 12.60 1.76 17.82
CA ARG A 179 13.16 1.35 19.12
C ARG A 179 12.09 0.69 19.99
N VAL A 180 10.92 1.30 20.13
CA VAL A 180 9.82 0.81 20.98
C VAL A 180 9.33 -0.58 20.52
N PHE A 181 9.01 -0.72 19.24
CA PHE A 181 8.55 -1.99 18.67
C PHE A 181 9.67 -3.04 18.61
N GLY A 182 10.92 -2.61 18.42
CA GLY A 182 12.09 -3.50 18.49
C GLY A 182 12.21 -4.21 19.84
N TRP A 183 11.99 -3.48 20.92
CA TRP A 183 12.03 -4.01 22.29
C TRP A 183 10.86 -4.95 22.60
N SER A 184 9.65 -4.69 22.09
CA SER A 184 8.50 -5.59 22.31
C SER A 184 8.64 -6.90 21.54
N VAL A 185 9.04 -6.83 20.27
CA VAL A 185 9.28 -8.00 19.40
C VAL A 185 10.44 -8.86 19.91
N PHE A 186 11.45 -8.27 20.55
CA PHE A 186 12.54 -9.02 21.18
C PHE A 186 12.05 -9.90 22.34
N LYS A 187 11.13 -9.39 23.17
CA LYS A 187 10.63 -10.10 24.36
C LYS A 187 9.68 -11.25 24.04
N GLU A 188 8.89 -11.14 22.97
CA GLU A 188 7.88 -12.15 22.63
C GLU A 188 8.42 -13.38 21.86
N LEU A 189 9.54 -13.27 21.14
CA LEU A 189 9.88 -14.26 20.10
C LEU A 189 10.93 -15.33 20.46
N GLY A 190 11.52 -15.34 21.66
CA GLY A 190 12.49 -16.38 22.06
C GLY A 190 13.73 -16.49 21.14
N ALA A 191 14.49 -17.58 21.24
CA ALA A 191 15.83 -17.72 20.65
C ALA A 191 15.91 -18.39 19.25
N ASP A 192 14.82 -18.87 18.65
CA ASP A 192 14.88 -19.50 17.32
C ASP A 192 14.96 -18.46 16.18
N ILE A 193 16.18 -18.21 15.73
CA ILE A 193 16.51 -17.31 14.61
C ILE A 193 15.86 -17.74 13.29
N GLY A 194 15.73 -19.05 13.05
CA GLY A 194 15.23 -19.59 11.78
C GLY A 194 13.76 -19.29 11.57
N VAL A 195 12.95 -19.52 12.60
CA VAL A 195 11.54 -19.16 12.66
C VAL A 195 11.33 -17.66 12.46
N LYS A 196 12.10 -16.85 13.21
CA LYS A 196 12.01 -15.39 13.14
C LYS A 196 12.26 -14.87 11.72
N ARG A 197 13.23 -15.43 11.01
CA ARG A 197 13.53 -15.05 9.62
C ARG A 197 12.36 -15.36 8.68
N ARG A 198 11.75 -16.53 8.81
CA ARG A 198 10.59 -16.94 7.98
C ARG A 198 9.37 -16.06 8.24
N LEU A 199 9.05 -15.80 9.51
CA LEU A 199 7.97 -14.88 9.88
C LEU A 199 8.21 -13.46 9.38
N LYS A 200 9.46 -12.97 9.44
CA LYS A 200 9.81 -11.65 8.91
C LYS A 200 9.55 -11.58 7.40
N LEU A 201 9.99 -12.57 6.62
CA LEU A 201 9.74 -12.64 5.18
C LEU A 201 8.25 -12.70 4.84
N TYR A 202 7.46 -13.43 5.64
CA TYR A 202 6.01 -13.48 5.49
C TYR A 202 5.36 -12.09 5.68
N HIS A 203 5.74 -11.37 6.74
CA HIS A 203 5.22 -10.03 7.00
C HIS A 203 5.70 -9.01 5.97
N ILE A 204 6.93 -9.10 5.48
CA ILE A 204 7.44 -8.27 4.38
C ILE A 204 6.59 -8.51 3.12
N TYR A 205 6.33 -9.78 2.78
CA TYR A 205 5.51 -10.11 1.62
C TYR A 205 4.09 -9.54 1.73
N LEU A 206 3.42 -9.71 2.87
CA LEU A 206 2.10 -9.15 3.09
C LEU A 206 2.09 -7.62 3.02
N MET A 207 3.16 -6.97 3.49
CA MET A 207 3.27 -5.52 3.42
C MET A 207 3.45 -5.02 1.99
N LEU A 208 4.34 -5.66 1.23
CA LEU A 208 4.53 -5.37 -0.17
C LEU A 208 3.22 -5.56 -0.95
N LEU A 209 2.46 -6.64 -0.67
CA LEU A 209 1.17 -6.86 -1.30
C LEU A 209 0.14 -5.76 -1.00
N LYS A 210 0.14 -5.18 0.22
CA LYS A 210 -0.71 -4.03 0.55
C LYS A 210 -0.34 -2.79 -0.29
N LEU A 211 0.96 -2.54 -0.46
CA LEU A 211 1.44 -1.47 -1.34
C LEU A 211 1.07 -1.74 -2.80
N ASP A 212 1.28 -2.97 -3.28
CA ASP A 212 0.94 -3.38 -4.63
C ASP A 212 -0.53 -3.12 -4.94
N VAL A 213 -1.46 -3.42 -4.03
CA VAL A 213 -2.89 -3.07 -4.22
C VAL A 213 -3.04 -1.58 -4.53
N PHE A 214 -2.38 -0.69 -3.80
CA PHE A 214 -2.48 0.74 -4.04
C PHE A 214 -1.81 1.15 -5.37
N PHE A 215 -0.60 0.68 -5.64
CA PHE A 215 0.16 1.08 -6.81
C PHE A 215 -0.42 0.51 -8.11
N PHE A 216 -0.82 -0.76 -8.14
CA PHE A 216 -1.48 -1.34 -9.31
C PHE A 216 -2.83 -0.67 -9.59
N MET A 217 -3.65 -0.42 -8.56
CA MET A 217 -4.92 0.30 -8.75
C MET A 217 -4.69 1.74 -9.20
N GLY A 218 -3.69 2.44 -8.63
CA GLY A 218 -3.33 3.79 -9.05
C GLY A 218 -2.84 3.82 -10.50
N PHE A 219 -2.05 2.83 -10.93
CA PHE A 219 -1.58 2.68 -12.30
C PHE A 219 -2.76 2.46 -13.25
N ASP A 220 -3.65 1.52 -12.92
CA ASP A 220 -4.85 1.23 -13.73
C ASP A 220 -5.76 2.46 -13.85
N LEU A 221 -5.94 3.22 -12.76
CA LEU A 221 -6.71 4.46 -12.77
C LEU A 221 -6.05 5.54 -13.64
N GLN A 222 -4.74 5.79 -13.47
CA GLN A 222 -4.02 6.79 -14.27
C GLN A 222 -4.05 6.43 -15.77
N PHE A 223 -3.87 5.16 -16.11
CA PHE A 223 -3.91 4.70 -17.48
C PHE A 223 -5.33 4.75 -18.06
N LEU A 224 -6.35 4.37 -17.27
CA LEU A 224 -7.75 4.49 -17.67
C LEU A 224 -8.12 5.93 -18.00
N VAL A 225 -7.66 6.90 -17.20
CA VAL A 225 -7.87 8.33 -17.48
C VAL A 225 -7.28 8.72 -18.83
N LEU A 226 -6.07 8.28 -19.15
CA LEU A 226 -5.44 8.57 -20.45
C LEU A 226 -6.18 7.92 -21.62
N VAL A 227 -6.75 6.74 -21.43
CA VAL A 227 -7.57 6.06 -22.46
C VAL A 227 -8.93 6.75 -22.61
N LEU A 228 -9.59 7.14 -21.52
CA LEU A 228 -10.86 7.88 -21.51
C LEU A 228 -10.74 9.19 -22.30
N ILE A 229 -9.64 9.90 -22.09
CA ILE A 229 -9.27 11.13 -22.78
C ILE A 229 -9.10 10.93 -24.31
N GLY A 230 -8.60 9.77 -24.73
CA GLY A 230 -8.51 9.36 -26.14
C GLY A 230 -9.87 9.20 -26.82
N LYS A 231 -10.93 8.91 -26.04
CA LYS A 231 -12.31 8.60 -26.48
C LYS A 231 -12.47 7.26 -27.24
N ASP A 232 -11.55 6.33 -27.07
CA ASP A 232 -11.64 5.00 -27.67
C ASP A 232 -12.56 4.10 -26.83
N LYS A 233 -13.85 4.04 -27.19
CA LYS A 233 -14.88 3.32 -26.40
C LYS A 233 -14.52 1.85 -26.14
N GLU A 234 -13.98 1.16 -27.13
CA GLU A 234 -13.57 -0.24 -27.00
C GLU A 234 -12.40 -0.41 -26.01
N ALA A 235 -11.42 0.50 -26.05
CA ALA A 235 -10.29 0.49 -25.13
C ALA A 235 -10.71 0.81 -23.69
N ILE A 236 -11.66 1.73 -23.51
CA ILE A 236 -12.22 2.09 -22.19
C ILE A 236 -12.91 0.88 -21.56
N ILE A 237 -13.78 0.20 -22.31
CA ILE A 237 -14.53 -0.97 -21.84
C ILE A 237 -13.55 -2.10 -21.51
N THR A 238 -12.59 -2.36 -22.39
CA THR A 238 -11.57 -3.40 -22.20
C THR A 238 -10.75 -3.14 -20.93
N HIS A 239 -10.23 -1.94 -20.74
CA HIS A 239 -9.45 -1.61 -19.54
C HIS A 239 -10.28 -1.66 -18.26
N THR A 240 -11.49 -1.11 -18.26
CA THR A 240 -12.32 -1.04 -17.05
C THR A 240 -12.89 -2.40 -16.65
N ALA A 241 -13.38 -3.17 -17.61
CA ALA A 241 -14.07 -4.43 -17.34
C ALA A 241 -13.13 -5.62 -17.20
N ILE A 242 -11.91 -5.55 -17.76
CA ILE A 242 -10.98 -6.69 -17.78
C ILE A 242 -9.74 -6.39 -16.94
N ALA A 243 -9.01 -5.30 -17.22
CA ALA A 243 -7.71 -5.06 -16.57
C ALA A 243 -7.86 -4.91 -15.05
N ILE A 244 -8.73 -4.01 -14.57
CA ILE A 244 -8.91 -3.77 -13.13
C ILE A 244 -9.35 -5.04 -12.39
N PRO A 245 -10.39 -5.79 -12.82
CA PRO A 245 -10.79 -7.02 -12.13
C PRO A 245 -9.72 -8.12 -12.16
N VAL A 246 -8.98 -8.26 -13.27
CA VAL A 246 -7.87 -9.22 -13.36
C VAL A 246 -6.77 -8.85 -12.37
N THR A 247 -6.38 -7.58 -12.30
CA THR A 247 -5.37 -7.09 -11.34
C THR A 247 -5.78 -7.38 -9.90
N ILE A 248 -7.02 -7.04 -9.53
CA ILE A 248 -7.55 -7.32 -8.18
C ILE A 248 -7.57 -8.84 -7.91
N GLY A 249 -8.09 -9.63 -8.85
CA GLY A 249 -8.17 -11.09 -8.75
C GLY A 249 -6.79 -11.71 -8.54
N MET A 250 -5.78 -11.25 -9.27
CA MET A 250 -4.40 -11.71 -9.14
C MET A 250 -3.81 -11.40 -7.75
N LEU A 251 -4.05 -10.19 -7.21
CA LEU A 251 -3.58 -9.83 -5.87
C LEU A 251 -4.30 -10.62 -4.77
N VAL A 252 -5.59 -10.95 -4.95
CA VAL A 252 -6.32 -11.83 -4.04
C VAL A 252 -5.74 -13.24 -4.08
N VAL A 253 -5.45 -13.79 -5.27
CA VAL A 253 -4.79 -15.09 -5.42
C VAL A 253 -3.42 -15.09 -4.74
N ALA A 254 -2.64 -14.02 -4.88
CA ALA A 254 -1.36 -13.85 -4.22
C ALA A 254 -1.46 -13.88 -2.68
N TYR A 255 -2.47 -13.18 -2.12
CA TYR A 255 -2.76 -13.22 -0.69
C TYR A 255 -3.17 -14.63 -0.22
N LEU A 256 -4.03 -15.32 -0.98
CA LEU A 256 -4.47 -16.67 -0.66
C LEU A 256 -3.34 -17.70 -0.78
N ALA A 257 -2.43 -17.52 -1.74
CA ALA A 257 -1.27 -18.38 -1.97
C ALA A 257 -0.39 -18.44 -0.73
N ILE A 258 -0.01 -17.27 -0.18
CA ILE A 258 0.82 -17.21 1.03
C ILE A 258 0.06 -17.64 2.28
N ARG A 259 -1.24 -17.34 2.38
CA ARG A 259 -2.08 -17.74 3.53
C ARG A 259 -2.28 -19.24 3.64
N ARG A 260 -2.44 -19.92 2.51
CA ARG A 260 -2.68 -21.38 2.48
C ARG A 260 -1.39 -22.19 2.39
N GLU A 261 -0.24 -21.52 2.19
CA GLU A 261 1.02 -22.16 1.78
C GLU A 261 0.83 -23.12 0.60
N SER A 262 0.02 -22.71 -0.37
CA SER A 262 -0.27 -23.55 -1.55
C SER A 262 0.78 -23.32 -2.62
N SER A 263 1.56 -24.36 -2.93
CA SER A 263 2.57 -24.28 -3.99
C SER A 263 1.96 -23.96 -5.35
N ILE A 264 0.77 -24.48 -5.66
CA ILE A 264 0.08 -24.24 -6.93
C ILE A 264 -0.29 -22.76 -7.05
N LEU A 265 -0.97 -22.20 -6.04
CA LEU A 265 -1.38 -20.79 -6.06
C LEU A 265 -0.17 -19.85 -6.07
N MET A 266 0.92 -20.22 -5.39
CA MET A 266 2.16 -19.43 -5.41
C MET A 266 2.83 -19.46 -6.78
N SER A 267 2.89 -20.61 -7.46
CA SER A 267 3.39 -20.70 -8.83
C SER A 267 2.57 -19.85 -9.81
N ILE A 268 1.23 -19.89 -9.72
CA ILE A 268 0.34 -19.03 -10.53
C ILE A 268 0.63 -17.55 -10.25
N THR A 269 0.78 -17.19 -8.98
CA THR A 269 1.11 -15.82 -8.56
C THR A 269 2.44 -15.36 -9.15
N LEU A 270 3.48 -16.20 -9.10
CA LEU A 270 4.79 -15.88 -9.67
C LEU A 270 4.73 -15.67 -11.18
N ILE A 271 4.04 -16.54 -11.92
CA ILE A 271 3.86 -16.39 -13.38
C ILE A 271 3.15 -15.07 -13.69
N ALA A 272 2.10 -14.74 -12.95
CA ALA A 272 1.36 -13.52 -13.17
C ALA A 272 2.12 -12.25 -12.79
N PHE A 273 2.90 -12.25 -11.69
CA PHE A 273 3.78 -11.13 -11.37
C PHE A 273 4.85 -10.95 -12.45
N SER A 274 5.42 -12.03 -13.00
CA SER A 274 6.34 -11.95 -14.15
C SER A 274 5.67 -11.30 -15.37
N GLY A 275 4.44 -11.72 -15.69
CA GLY A 275 3.64 -11.11 -16.77
C GLY A 275 3.31 -9.64 -16.52
N GLY A 276 2.93 -9.29 -15.29
CA GLY A 276 2.65 -7.93 -14.85
C GLY A 276 3.88 -7.02 -14.94
N ILE A 277 5.04 -7.50 -14.51
CA ILE A 277 6.33 -6.79 -14.66
C ILE A 277 6.63 -6.57 -16.15
N GLY A 278 6.45 -7.58 -17.00
CA GLY A 278 6.61 -7.44 -18.46
C GLY A 278 5.66 -6.40 -19.06
N TYR A 279 4.40 -6.38 -18.62
CA TYR A 279 3.41 -5.40 -19.04
C TYR A 279 3.78 -3.97 -18.61
N LEU A 280 4.18 -3.77 -17.34
CA LEU A 280 4.65 -2.48 -16.84
C LEU A 280 5.88 -1.99 -17.60
N ILE A 281 6.81 -2.88 -17.97
CA ILE A 281 7.97 -2.48 -18.79
C ILE A 281 7.51 -2.04 -20.19
N SER A 282 6.60 -2.78 -20.81
CA SER A 282 6.04 -2.42 -22.13
C SER A 282 5.36 -1.06 -22.09
N LYS A 283 4.55 -0.79 -21.06
CA LYS A 283 3.88 0.50 -20.87
C LYS A 283 4.86 1.64 -20.55
N LEU A 284 5.90 1.38 -19.76
CA LEU A 284 6.95 2.35 -19.51
C LEU A 284 7.67 2.74 -20.81
N VAL A 285 7.98 1.78 -21.66
CA VAL A 285 8.58 2.03 -22.99
C VAL A 285 7.61 2.79 -23.90
N ASP A 286 6.32 2.47 -23.88
CA ASP A 286 5.27 3.16 -24.63
C ASP A 286 5.18 4.64 -24.21
N VAL A 287 5.23 4.94 -22.92
CA VAL A 287 5.19 6.31 -22.38
C VAL A 287 6.45 7.10 -22.72
N ILE A 288 7.62 6.46 -22.70
CA ILE A 288 8.90 7.11 -22.99
C ILE A 288 9.07 7.35 -24.49
N THR A 289 8.77 6.37 -25.33
CA THR A 289 9.10 6.36 -26.77
C THR A 289 8.04 7.07 -27.61
N ASN A 290 6.77 7.03 -27.19
CA ASN A 290 5.74 7.71 -27.97
C ASN A 290 5.88 9.23 -27.85
N THR A 291 6.03 9.87 -29.00
CA THR A 291 5.96 11.33 -29.19
C THR A 291 4.53 11.80 -29.43
N THR A 292 3.53 10.92 -29.30
CA THR A 292 2.12 11.27 -29.49
C THR A 292 1.68 12.29 -28.43
N PRO A 293 0.86 13.31 -28.79
CA PRO A 293 0.33 14.30 -27.83
C PRO A 293 -0.56 13.70 -26.72
N LYS A 294 -0.84 12.39 -26.76
CA LYS A 294 -1.59 11.65 -25.74
C LYS A 294 -0.90 11.66 -24.37
N TYR A 295 0.44 11.58 -24.34
CA TYR A 295 1.20 11.48 -23.10
C TYR A 295 1.86 12.80 -22.68
N GLU A 296 1.90 13.80 -23.56
CA GLU A 296 2.78 14.97 -23.46
C GLU A 296 2.65 15.73 -22.13
N GLY A 297 1.44 15.97 -21.65
CA GLY A 297 1.25 16.65 -20.36
C GLY A 297 1.07 15.72 -19.17
N SER A 298 1.09 14.40 -19.34
CA SER A 298 0.99 13.41 -18.25
C SER A 298 2.27 12.61 -18.00
N LYS A 299 3.24 12.69 -18.92
CA LYS A 299 4.42 11.83 -19.01
C LYS A 299 5.24 11.78 -17.73
N LYS A 300 5.59 12.93 -17.14
CA LYS A 300 6.46 13.00 -15.96
C LYS A 300 5.88 12.25 -14.76
N SER A 301 4.62 12.55 -14.42
CA SER A 301 3.93 11.92 -13.28
C SER A 301 3.66 10.44 -13.51
N LEU A 302 3.28 10.08 -14.73
CA LEU A 302 3.01 8.69 -15.11
C LEU A 302 4.28 7.83 -15.04
N THR A 303 5.39 8.30 -15.63
CA THR A 303 6.69 7.62 -15.60
C THR A 303 7.18 7.43 -14.17
N PHE A 304 7.09 8.47 -13.33
CA PHE A 304 7.51 8.34 -11.92
C PHE A 304 6.68 7.31 -11.15
N PHE A 305 5.36 7.35 -11.31
CA PHE A 305 4.46 6.41 -10.67
C PHE A 305 4.71 4.96 -11.13
N GLU A 306 4.91 4.77 -12.43
CA GLU A 306 5.19 3.48 -13.04
C GLU A 306 6.55 2.90 -12.62
N VAL A 307 7.61 3.72 -12.54
CA VAL A 307 8.93 3.29 -12.06
C VAL A 307 8.86 2.78 -10.61
N ILE A 308 8.11 3.47 -9.74
CA ILE A 308 7.92 3.00 -8.35
C ILE A 308 7.11 1.70 -8.31
N THR A 309 6.04 1.62 -9.11
CA THR A 309 5.19 0.42 -9.21
C THR A 309 6.00 -0.79 -9.70
N LEU A 310 6.87 -0.59 -10.69
CA LEU A 310 7.78 -1.60 -11.22
C LEU A 310 8.80 -2.05 -10.16
N ALA A 311 9.42 -1.10 -9.45
CA ALA A 311 10.38 -1.41 -8.38
C ALA A 311 9.74 -2.22 -7.24
N LEU A 312 8.53 -1.84 -6.81
CA LEU A 312 7.76 -2.58 -5.81
C LEU A 312 7.38 -3.98 -6.29
N SER A 313 6.91 -4.10 -7.54
CA SER A 313 6.55 -5.39 -8.14
C SER A 313 7.73 -6.36 -8.20
N ILE A 314 8.93 -5.88 -8.55
CA ILE A 314 10.17 -6.67 -8.54
C ILE A 314 10.51 -7.09 -7.11
N ALA A 315 10.41 -6.18 -6.13
CA ALA A 315 10.64 -6.51 -4.74
C ALA A 315 9.66 -7.58 -4.23
N THR A 316 8.36 -7.47 -4.57
CA THR A 316 7.33 -8.45 -4.24
C THR A 316 7.66 -9.81 -4.86
N PHE A 317 8.04 -9.83 -6.13
CA PHE A 317 8.40 -11.05 -6.84
C PHE A 317 9.58 -11.78 -6.19
N VAL A 318 10.66 -11.05 -5.86
CA VAL A 318 11.83 -11.63 -5.17
C VAL A 318 11.44 -12.19 -3.81
N VAL A 319 10.68 -11.43 -3.01
CA VAL A 319 10.23 -11.87 -1.69
C VAL A 319 9.25 -13.05 -1.79
N ALA A 320 8.43 -13.12 -2.84
CA ALA A 320 7.56 -14.26 -3.12
C ALA A 320 8.36 -15.55 -3.34
N ILE A 321 9.43 -15.50 -4.14
CA ILE A 321 10.34 -16.64 -4.37
C ILE A 321 10.97 -17.10 -3.04
N LEU A 322 11.45 -16.14 -2.23
CA LEU A 322 12.06 -16.47 -0.93
C LEU A 322 11.05 -17.12 0.01
N ASN A 323 9.80 -16.67 0.03
CA ASN A 323 8.74 -17.32 0.80
C ASN A 323 8.42 -18.71 0.24
N PHE A 324 8.33 -18.86 -1.08
CA PHE A 324 8.02 -20.13 -1.74
C PHE A 324 9.04 -21.23 -1.41
N ARG A 325 10.34 -20.89 -1.39
CA ARG A 325 11.42 -21.81 -0.97
C ARG A 325 11.37 -22.22 0.51
N ASN A 326 10.56 -21.51 1.31
CA ASN A 326 10.39 -21.76 2.73
C ASN A 326 9.07 -22.48 3.07
N PHE A 327 8.25 -22.83 2.08
CA PHE A 327 7.02 -23.59 2.29
C PHE A 327 7.31 -24.98 2.86
N GLY A 328 6.40 -25.48 3.71
CA GLY A 328 6.51 -26.80 4.33
C GLY A 328 7.48 -26.88 5.52
N LYS A 329 8.14 -25.78 5.91
CA LYS A 329 9.09 -25.74 7.04
C LYS A 329 8.44 -25.30 8.37
N GLY A 330 7.17 -25.67 8.60
CA GLY A 330 6.43 -25.43 9.84
C GLY A 330 5.91 -23.98 10.05
N LEU A 331 5.99 -23.11 9.04
CA LEU A 331 5.55 -21.71 9.14
C LEU A 331 4.01 -21.62 9.33
N LYS A 332 3.24 -22.43 8.60
CA LYS A 332 1.77 -22.56 8.75
C LYS A 332 1.34 -22.91 10.16
N GLU A 333 2.04 -23.85 10.80
CA GLU A 333 1.69 -24.35 12.14
C GLU A 333 1.89 -23.28 13.22
N GLN A 334 2.94 -22.47 13.08
CA GLN A 334 3.17 -21.32 13.96
C GLN A 334 2.20 -20.17 13.70
N LEU A 335 1.83 -19.91 12.44
CA LEU A 335 0.79 -18.94 12.10
C LEU A 335 -0.59 -19.38 12.63
N SER A 336 -0.92 -20.68 12.59
CA SER A 336 -2.13 -21.19 13.23
C SER A 336 -2.08 -21.13 14.74
N ARG A 337 -0.91 -21.37 15.36
CA ARG A 337 -0.71 -21.30 16.81
C ARG A 337 -0.80 -19.86 17.33
N SER A 338 -0.24 -18.88 16.61
CA SER A 338 -0.38 -17.45 16.88
C SER A 338 -1.84 -16.98 16.75
N ARG A 339 -2.63 -17.61 15.87
CA ARG A 339 -4.05 -17.29 15.65
C ARG A 339 -5.00 -17.95 16.65
N ASN A 340 -4.68 -19.15 17.15
CA ASN A 340 -5.47 -19.92 18.12
C ASN A 340 -4.65 -20.22 19.39
N PRO A 341 -4.69 -19.34 20.41
CA PRO A 341 -4.01 -19.60 21.68
C PRO A 341 -4.55 -20.84 22.42
N ASN A 342 -5.75 -21.30 22.08
CA ASN A 342 -6.33 -22.52 22.65
C ASN A 342 -5.59 -23.80 22.21
N MET A 343 -4.85 -23.76 21.09
CA MET A 343 -4.10 -24.92 20.58
C MET A 343 -2.87 -25.23 21.46
N GLU A 344 -2.31 -24.23 22.16
CA GLU A 344 -1.24 -24.47 23.16
C GLU A 344 -1.74 -25.23 24.38
N LEU A 345 -2.98 -24.97 24.81
CA LEU A 345 -3.58 -25.67 25.95
C LEU A 345 -3.92 -27.12 25.58
N ASP A 346 -4.35 -27.37 24.35
CA ASP A 346 -4.64 -28.72 23.85
C ASP A 346 -3.37 -29.57 23.68
N ASP A 347 -2.26 -29.00 23.21
CA ASP A 347 -0.97 -29.71 23.10
C ASP A 347 -0.33 -29.97 24.47
N PHE A 348 -0.49 -29.06 25.44
CA PHE A 348 -0.06 -29.29 26.83
C PHE A 348 -0.87 -30.43 27.47
N ASN A 349 -2.18 -30.48 27.22
CA ASN A 349 -3.03 -31.58 27.68
C ASN A 349 -2.74 -32.91 26.96
N ARG A 350 -2.39 -32.89 25.67
CA ARG A 350 -1.94 -34.09 24.94
C ARG A 350 -0.56 -34.58 25.41
N GLY A 351 0.33 -33.66 25.81
CA GLY A 351 1.62 -33.99 26.42
C GLY A 351 1.50 -34.65 27.80
N ASN A 352 0.52 -34.22 28.60
CA ASN A 352 0.20 -34.82 29.91
C ASN A 352 -0.66 -36.09 29.83
N GLY A 353 -1.22 -36.41 28.65
CA GLY A 353 -2.00 -37.63 28.42
C GLY A 353 -1.17 -38.83 27.99
N LYS A 354 0.17 -38.75 28.01
CA LYS A 354 1.02 -39.93 27.87
C LYS A 354 1.03 -40.66 29.20
N ASP A 355 0.38 -41.82 29.24
CA ASP A 355 0.59 -42.86 30.25
C ASP A 355 2.10 -43.08 30.48
N THR A 356 2.66 -42.38 31.46
CA THR A 356 3.97 -42.67 32.03
C THR A 356 3.81 -43.90 32.93
N ARG A 357 3.63 -45.07 32.33
CA ARG A 357 4.03 -46.33 32.96
C ARG A 357 5.45 -46.61 32.52
N TRP A 358 6.39 -46.19 33.35
CA TRP A 358 7.72 -46.80 33.38
C TRP A 358 7.54 -48.25 33.85
N PRO A 359 8.02 -49.27 33.12
CA PRO A 359 8.12 -50.60 33.68
C PRO A 359 9.25 -50.55 34.71
N LEU A 360 8.87 -50.49 35.98
CA LEU A 360 9.70 -51.01 37.05
C LEU A 360 9.14 -52.40 37.34
N ASP A 361 9.99 -53.38 37.03
CA ASP A 361 9.90 -54.82 37.25
C ASP A 361 8.90 -55.64 36.42
#